data_AF-A0A2D6U4Q5-F1
#
_entry.id   AF-A0A2D6U4Q5-F1
#
_cell.length_a   1.000
_cell.length_b   1.000
_cell.length_c   1.000
_cell.angle_alpha   90.00
_cell.angle_beta   90.00
_cell.angle_gamma   90.00
#
_symmetry.space_group_name_H-M   'P 1'
#
loop_
_entity.id
_entity.type
_entity.pdbx_description
1 polymer ?
#
loop_
_entity_poly.entity_id
_entity_poly.type
_entity_poly.pdbx_seq_one_letter_code
_entity_poly.pdbx_strand_id
1 'polypeptide(L)'
;MENGDSDPINDVLFMNSLGFSEENIAKLKHMSIIEVREIINSTKVNISNKKKQNTIRDLGNQNKWKDAPPSPIEAKEIGEETWAENEINEQEYYETMTKPSKEITKVDRSDRIGEDTELELRLKNVSSEDVRKKINSREEWKDMIEELDDFLDDS
;
A
#
# COMPACT_ATOMS: atom_id res chain seq x y z
N MET A 1 -17.80 -57.30 -2.51
CA MET A 1 -18.79 -56.26 -2.19
C MET A 1 -18.50 -55.84 -0.76
N GLU A 2 -17.66 -54.83 -0.58
CA GLU A 2 -17.48 -54.19 0.72
C GLU A 2 -18.76 -53.43 1.02
N ASN A 3 -19.38 -53.74 2.16
CA ASN A 3 -20.49 -52.94 2.67
C ASN A 3 -19.94 -51.53 2.90
N GLY A 4 -20.48 -50.56 2.16
CA GLY A 4 -20.14 -49.16 2.33
C GLY A 4 -20.61 -48.72 3.71
N ASP A 5 -19.71 -48.78 4.68
CA ASP A 5 -19.92 -48.28 6.03
C ASP A 5 -19.99 -46.75 5.91
N SER A 6 -21.21 -46.24 5.70
CA SER A 6 -21.45 -44.81 5.62
C SER A 6 -21.18 -44.20 6.99
N ASP A 7 -20.27 -43.23 7.03
CA ASP A 7 -19.96 -42.50 8.26
C ASP A 7 -21.27 -41.87 8.82
N PRO A 8 -21.69 -42.24 10.04
CA PRO A 8 -22.94 -41.74 10.63
C PRO A 8 -22.97 -40.21 10.69
N ILE A 9 -21.81 -39.54 10.77
CA ILE A 9 -21.70 -38.08 10.75
C ILE A 9 -22.14 -37.52 9.39
N ASN A 10 -21.66 -38.09 8.28
CA ASN A 10 -22.01 -37.65 6.94
C ASN A 10 -23.49 -37.85 6.64
N ASP A 11 -24.06 -38.97 7.08
CA ASP A 11 -25.49 -39.24 6.87
C ASP A 11 -26.38 -38.27 7.66
N VAL A 12 -26.02 -37.94 8.90
CA VAL A 12 -26.74 -36.94 9.71
C VAL A 12 -26.74 -35.58 9.02
N LEU A 13 -25.57 -35.16 8.51
CA LEU A 13 -25.41 -33.90 7.78
C LEU A 13 -26.21 -33.89 6.48
N PHE A 14 -26.19 -34.99 5.74
CA PHE A 14 -26.96 -35.15 4.51
C PHE A 14 -28.47 -35.04 4.78
N MET A 15 -28.99 -35.75 5.78
CA MET A 15 -30.43 -35.68 6.11
C MET A 15 -30.84 -34.30 6.64
N ASN A 16 -30.01 -33.64 7.43
CA ASN A 16 -30.26 -32.26 7.82
C ASN A 16 -30.26 -31.30 6.61
N SER A 17 -29.42 -31.54 5.60
CA SER A 17 -29.41 -30.75 4.36
C SER A 17 -30.68 -30.94 3.50
N LEU A 18 -31.31 -32.12 3.58
CA LEU A 18 -32.58 -32.44 2.93
C LEU A 18 -33.81 -31.88 3.70
N GLY A 19 -33.60 -31.30 4.89
CA GLY A 19 -34.65 -30.69 5.70
C GLY A 19 -35.37 -31.66 6.67
N PHE A 20 -34.79 -32.83 6.95
CA PHE A 20 -35.33 -33.70 8.01
C PHE A 20 -35.16 -33.05 9.39
N SER A 21 -36.15 -33.23 10.27
CA SER A 21 -36.06 -32.73 11.64
C SER A 21 -35.03 -33.52 12.47
N GLU A 22 -34.43 -32.88 13.46
CA GLU A 22 -33.41 -33.49 14.33
C GLU A 22 -33.95 -34.76 15.02
N GLU A 23 -35.23 -34.77 15.40
CA GLU A 23 -35.88 -35.93 16.04
C GLU A 23 -36.04 -37.11 15.07
N ASN A 24 -36.34 -36.84 13.80
CA ASN A 24 -36.50 -37.87 12.78
C ASN A 24 -35.16 -38.50 12.41
N ILE A 25 -34.10 -37.68 12.33
CA ILE A 25 -32.73 -38.14 12.10
C ILE A 25 -32.29 -39.02 13.27
N ALA A 26 -32.50 -38.56 14.52
CA ALA A 26 -32.17 -39.31 15.73
C ALA A 26 -32.84 -40.69 15.76
N LYS A 27 -34.13 -40.75 15.42
CA LYS A 27 -34.89 -42.01 15.32
C LYS A 27 -34.35 -42.94 14.23
N LEU A 28 -34.06 -42.41 13.04
CA LEU A 28 -33.60 -43.22 11.91
C LEU A 28 -32.18 -43.74 12.10
N LYS A 29 -31.32 -42.96 12.75
CA LYS A 29 -29.91 -43.28 13.00
C LYS A 29 -29.65 -43.93 14.35
N HIS A 30 -30.70 -44.20 15.13
CA HIS A 30 -30.61 -44.79 16.46
C HIS A 30 -29.62 -44.05 17.38
N MET A 31 -29.66 -42.73 17.34
CA MET A 31 -28.76 -41.86 18.10
C MET A 31 -29.54 -40.87 18.95
N SER A 32 -28.88 -40.24 19.92
CA SER A 32 -29.53 -39.23 20.74
C SER A 32 -29.73 -37.93 19.95
N ILE A 33 -30.80 -37.20 20.26
CA ILE A 33 -31.06 -35.86 19.68
C ILE A 33 -29.90 -34.90 20.01
N ILE A 34 -29.28 -35.07 21.19
CA ILE A 34 -28.16 -34.25 21.63
C ILE A 34 -26.94 -34.46 20.73
N GLU A 35 -26.60 -35.71 20.39
CA GLU A 35 -25.50 -36.03 19.48
C GLU A 35 -25.74 -35.50 18.06
N VAL A 36 -26.97 -35.63 17.53
CA VAL A 36 -27.34 -35.05 16.22
C VAL A 36 -27.06 -33.56 16.20
N ARG A 37 -27.49 -32.86 17.27
CA ARG A 37 -27.35 -31.42 17.39
C ARG A 37 -25.89 -30.99 17.52
N GLU A 38 -25.10 -31.75 18.28
CA GLU A 38 -23.67 -31.52 18.44
C GLU A 38 -22.91 -31.69 17.12
N ILE A 39 -23.24 -32.73 16.33
CA ILE A 39 -22.66 -32.95 15.00
C ILE A 39 -22.98 -31.79 14.05
N ILE A 40 -24.24 -31.35 14.02
CA ILE A 40 -24.66 -30.23 13.17
C ILE A 40 -23.94 -28.94 13.57
N ASN A 41 -23.85 -28.66 14.87
CA ASN A 41 -23.24 -27.43 15.37
C ASN A 41 -21.72 -27.41 15.17
N SER A 42 -21.02 -28.50 15.49
CA SER A 42 -19.58 -28.63 15.28
C SER A 42 -19.21 -28.46 13.79
N THR A 43 -20.02 -29.03 12.89
CA THR A 43 -19.82 -28.88 11.44
C THR A 43 -20.09 -27.46 10.95
N LYS A 44 -21.17 -26.80 11.43
CA LYS A 44 -21.44 -25.39 11.13
C LYS A 44 -20.29 -24.48 11.57
N VAL A 45 -19.75 -24.70 12.77
CA VAL A 45 -18.58 -23.97 13.28
C VAL A 45 -17.35 -24.21 12.40
N ASN A 46 -17.08 -25.45 12.01
CA ASN A 46 -15.98 -25.78 11.10
C ASN A 46 -16.13 -25.12 9.73
N ILE A 47 -17.34 -25.11 9.15
CA ILE A 47 -17.61 -24.44 7.86
C ILE A 47 -17.51 -22.91 8.00
N SER A 48 -17.96 -22.34 9.12
CA SER A 48 -17.84 -20.91 9.40
C SER A 48 -16.37 -20.47 9.57
N ASN A 49 -15.56 -21.30 10.23
CA ASN A 49 -14.13 -21.03 10.44
C ASN A 49 -13.32 -21.19 9.14
N LYS A 50 -13.75 -22.06 8.23
CA LYS A 50 -13.21 -22.11 6.87
C LYS A 50 -13.71 -20.90 6.09
N LYS A 51 -12.89 -19.85 6.01
CA LYS A 51 -13.12 -18.70 5.11
C LYS A 51 -13.58 -19.24 3.74
N LYS A 52 -14.76 -18.81 3.28
CA LYS A 52 -15.29 -19.16 1.96
C LYS A 52 -14.23 -18.81 0.91
N GLN A 53 -13.50 -19.82 0.42
CA GLN A 53 -12.54 -19.67 -0.66
C GLN A 53 -13.36 -19.31 -1.90
N ASN A 54 -13.18 -18.09 -2.41
CA ASN A 54 -13.84 -17.67 -3.63
C ASN A 54 -12.83 -17.85 -4.74
N THR A 55 -12.94 -18.96 -5.48
CA THR A 55 -11.98 -19.33 -6.52
C THR A 55 -11.79 -18.26 -7.59
N ILE A 56 -12.84 -17.51 -7.94
CA ILE A 56 -12.75 -16.38 -8.88
C ILE A 56 -11.95 -15.23 -8.27
N ARG A 57 -12.21 -14.93 -6.99
CA ARG A 57 -11.45 -13.91 -6.25
C ARG A 57 -9.98 -14.32 -6.08
N ASP A 58 -9.73 -15.59 -5.78
CA ASP A 58 -8.39 -16.11 -5.54
C ASP A 58 -7.60 -16.13 -6.86
N LEU A 59 -8.21 -16.54 -7.98
CA LEU A 59 -7.60 -16.51 -9.30
C LEU A 59 -7.38 -15.08 -9.83
N GLY A 60 -8.33 -14.16 -9.59
CA GLY A 60 -8.20 -12.76 -10.00
C GLY A 60 -7.17 -11.97 -9.19
N ASN A 61 -6.77 -12.46 -8.01
CA ASN A 61 -5.89 -11.76 -7.09
C ASN A 61 -4.50 -12.41 -6.93
N GLN A 62 -3.99 -13.02 -8.01
CA GLN A 62 -2.67 -13.63 -8.08
C GLN A 62 -1.54 -12.61 -8.33
N ASN A 63 -1.83 -11.31 -8.28
CA ASN A 63 -0.81 -10.29 -8.43
C ASN A 63 0.17 -10.34 -7.23
N LYS A 64 1.44 -10.65 -7.51
CA LYS A 64 2.52 -10.74 -6.52
C LYS A 64 2.78 -9.41 -5.81
N TRP A 65 2.42 -8.29 -6.44
CA TRP A 65 2.64 -6.94 -5.91
C TRP A 65 1.39 -6.27 -5.34
N LYS A 66 0.34 -7.05 -5.07
CA LYS A 66 -0.94 -6.55 -4.56
C LYS A 66 -0.80 -5.96 -3.14
N ASP A 67 -0.02 -6.60 -2.28
CA ASP A 67 0.14 -6.18 -0.88
C ASP A 67 1.44 -5.38 -0.63
N ALA A 68 2.41 -5.43 -1.56
CA ALA A 68 3.65 -4.65 -1.51
C ALA A 68 4.21 -4.44 -2.94
N PRO A 69 4.85 -3.29 -3.24
CA PRO A 69 5.51 -3.07 -4.52
C PRO A 69 6.70 -4.03 -4.74
N PRO A 70 7.17 -4.22 -5.99
CA PRO A 70 8.41 -4.96 -6.27
C PRO A 70 9.60 -4.36 -5.52
N SER A 71 10.60 -5.19 -5.24
CA SER A 71 11.87 -4.70 -4.72
C SER A 71 12.57 -3.80 -5.75
N PRO A 72 13.49 -2.89 -5.34
CA PRO A 72 14.18 -2.01 -6.28
C PRO A 72 14.94 -2.75 -7.40
N ILE A 73 15.44 -3.95 -7.10
CA ILE A 73 16.15 -4.80 -8.06
C ILE A 73 15.15 -5.36 -9.08
N GLU A 74 14.06 -5.97 -8.62
CA GLU A 74 13.00 -6.50 -9.50
C GLU A 74 12.34 -5.39 -10.33
N ALA A 75 12.13 -4.20 -9.76
CA ALA A 75 11.57 -3.06 -10.47
C ALA A 75 12.49 -2.61 -11.61
N LYS A 76 13.81 -2.64 -11.39
CA LYS A 76 14.81 -2.32 -12.42
C LYS A 76 14.80 -3.38 -13.53
N GLU A 77 14.81 -4.66 -13.17
CA GLU A 77 14.74 -5.77 -14.15
C GLU A 77 13.46 -5.70 -15.00
N ILE A 78 12.30 -5.44 -14.37
CA ILE A 78 11.03 -5.23 -15.08
C ILE A 78 11.16 -4.06 -16.04
N GLY A 79 11.81 -2.98 -15.63
CA GLY A 79 12.02 -1.82 -16.50
C GLY A 79 12.89 -2.14 -17.72
N GLU A 80 13.99 -2.84 -17.51
CA GLU A 80 14.90 -3.26 -18.58
C GLU A 80 14.23 -4.26 -19.54
N GLU A 81 13.33 -5.12 -19.06
CA GLU A 81 12.58 -6.07 -19.92
C GLU A 81 11.42 -5.41 -20.66
N THR A 82 10.74 -4.44 -20.02
CA THR A 82 9.50 -3.86 -20.55
C THR A 82 9.75 -2.83 -21.65
N TRP A 83 10.85 -2.10 -21.58
CA TRP A 83 11.17 -1.02 -22.51
C TRP A 83 12.50 -1.27 -23.21
N ALA A 84 12.56 -0.97 -24.51
CA ALA A 84 13.84 -0.98 -25.22
C ALA A 84 14.74 0.19 -24.75
N GLU A 85 16.06 0.03 -24.84
CA GLU A 85 17.06 1.04 -24.40
C GLU A 85 16.83 2.44 -25.01
N ASN A 86 16.16 2.51 -26.18
CA ASN A 86 15.86 3.74 -26.90
C ASN A 86 14.42 4.27 -26.68
N GLU A 87 13.58 3.55 -25.94
CA GLU A 87 12.23 3.98 -25.57
C GLU A 87 12.19 4.71 -24.23
N ILE A 88 13.18 4.44 -23.36
CA ILE A 88 13.38 5.17 -22.11
C ILE A 88 14.20 6.42 -22.39
N ASN A 89 13.53 7.55 -22.59
CA ASN A 89 14.19 8.86 -22.63
C ASN A 89 14.53 9.31 -21.20
N GLU A 90 15.73 8.97 -20.72
CA GLU A 90 16.23 9.36 -19.39
C GLU A 90 16.21 10.89 -19.16
N GLN A 91 16.30 11.70 -20.23
CA GLN A 91 16.21 13.15 -20.14
C GLN A 91 14.80 13.69 -19.84
N GLU A 92 13.74 12.97 -20.21
CA GLU A 92 12.36 13.45 -20.08
C GLU A 92 11.72 13.08 -18.75
N TYR A 93 12.08 11.93 -18.18
CA TYR A 93 11.18 11.31 -17.21
C TYR A 93 11.41 11.65 -15.74
N TYR A 94 12.60 12.04 -15.25
CA TYR A 94 12.76 12.14 -13.78
C TYR A 94 13.66 13.21 -13.15
N GLU A 95 14.22 14.19 -13.86
CA GLU A 95 15.16 15.12 -13.20
C GLU A 95 14.91 16.63 -13.35
N THR A 96 13.87 17.07 -14.05
CA THR A 96 13.62 18.52 -14.15
C THR A 96 12.24 18.88 -13.65
N MET A 97 12.20 19.72 -12.60
CA MET A 97 11.02 20.51 -12.25
C MET A 97 10.38 21.04 -13.54
N THR A 98 9.06 20.93 -13.67
CA THR A 98 8.32 21.47 -14.81
C THR A 98 8.74 22.91 -15.05
N LYS A 99 9.45 23.16 -16.15
CA LYS A 99 9.85 24.51 -16.53
C LYS A 99 8.63 25.19 -17.16
N PRO A 100 8.09 26.27 -16.57
CA PRO A 100 6.96 26.96 -17.14
C PRO A 100 7.35 27.57 -18.50
N SER A 101 6.43 27.58 -19.45
CA SER A 101 6.64 28.15 -20.79
C SER A 101 6.74 29.68 -20.79
N LYS A 102 6.42 30.32 -19.67
CA LYS A 102 6.50 31.77 -19.47
C LYS A 102 7.15 32.08 -18.11
N GLU A 103 7.86 33.19 -18.06
CA GLU A 103 8.43 33.70 -16.81
C GLU A 103 7.31 34.04 -15.82
N ILE A 104 7.44 33.55 -14.58
CA ILE A 104 6.47 33.82 -13.51
C ILE A 104 6.90 35.10 -12.81
N THR A 105 6.18 36.19 -13.04
CA THR A 105 6.42 37.46 -12.36
C THR A 105 6.21 37.31 -10.86
N LYS A 106 7.18 37.77 -10.06
CA LYS A 106 7.08 37.77 -8.60
C LYS A 106 5.93 38.70 -8.19
N VAL A 107 4.88 38.12 -7.61
CA VAL A 107 3.74 38.88 -7.08
C VAL A 107 4.10 39.39 -5.69
N ASP A 108 3.82 40.66 -5.40
CA ASP A 108 3.94 41.20 -4.05
C ASP A 108 2.91 40.53 -3.13
N ARG A 109 3.39 39.99 -2.00
CA ARG A 109 2.58 39.27 -1.02
C ARG A 109 2.54 40.00 0.32
N SER A 110 3.07 41.22 0.39
CA SER A 110 3.13 42.05 1.60
C SER A 110 1.77 42.24 2.29
N ASP A 111 0.69 42.28 1.52
CA ASP A 111 -0.69 42.50 2.01
C ASP A 111 -1.41 41.22 2.47
N ARG A 112 -0.76 40.03 2.38
CA ARG A 112 -1.33 38.76 2.84
C ARG A 112 -1.11 38.57 4.34
N ILE A 113 -1.77 39.41 5.12
CA ILE A 113 -1.71 39.35 6.58
C ILE A 113 -2.56 38.15 7.03
N GLY A 114 -1.90 37.02 7.33
CA GLY A 114 -2.56 35.80 7.80
C GLY A 114 -1.89 34.49 7.38
N GLU A 115 -0.92 34.52 6.48
CA GLU A 115 -0.06 33.36 6.19
C GLU A 115 1.00 33.24 7.30
N ASP A 116 0.94 32.17 8.09
CA ASP A 116 1.92 31.91 9.15
C ASP A 116 3.21 31.36 8.54
N THR A 117 4.07 32.29 8.12
CA THR A 117 5.39 31.99 7.54
C THR A 117 6.30 31.27 8.53
N GLU A 118 6.06 31.43 9.84
CA GLU A 118 6.84 30.77 10.88
C GLU A 118 6.46 29.28 10.98
N LEU A 119 5.17 28.95 10.91
CA LEU A 119 4.70 27.57 10.79
C LEU A 119 5.17 26.91 9.49
N GLU A 120 5.17 27.61 8.36
CA GLU A 120 5.69 27.08 7.09
C GLU A 120 7.19 26.76 7.19
N LEU A 121 7.97 27.64 7.84
CA LEU A 121 9.41 27.44 8.05
C LEU A 121 9.69 26.24 8.96
N ARG A 122 8.88 26.07 10.03
CA ARG A 122 8.96 24.91 10.95
C ARG A 122 8.53 23.61 10.28
N LEU A 123 7.47 23.63 9.46
CA LEU A 123 7.01 22.45 8.72
C LEU A 123 8.02 22.00 7.65
N LYS A 124 8.76 22.94 7.05
CA LYS A 124 9.82 22.64 6.09
C LYS A 124 11.05 21.97 6.69
N ASN A 125 11.19 21.91 8.02
CA ASN A 125 12.17 21.11 8.78
C ASN A 125 13.50 20.83 8.03
N VAL A 126 14.11 21.91 7.55
CA VAL A 126 15.57 22.02 7.50
C VAL A 126 15.94 22.31 8.95
N SER A 127 16.79 21.49 9.57
CA SER A 127 17.25 21.71 10.94
C SER A 127 17.61 23.18 11.14
N SER A 128 17.25 23.78 12.27
CA SER A 128 17.63 25.17 12.58
C SER A 128 19.14 25.41 12.42
N GLU A 129 19.95 24.37 12.62
CA GLU A 129 21.40 24.36 12.31
C GLU A 129 21.70 24.56 10.81
N ASP A 130 20.98 23.88 9.93
CA ASP A 130 21.24 23.90 8.49
C ASP A 130 20.77 25.21 7.84
N VAL A 131 19.70 25.80 8.37
CA VAL A 131 19.29 27.17 8.01
C VAL A 131 20.37 28.17 8.41
N ARG A 132 20.91 28.06 9.64
CA ARG A 132 22.00 28.93 10.13
C ARG A 132 23.28 28.76 9.32
N LYS A 133 23.68 27.53 9.00
CA LYS A 133 24.83 27.27 8.12
C LYS A 133 24.64 27.92 6.75
N LYS A 134 23.46 27.80 6.16
CA LYS A 134 23.18 28.36 4.84
C LYS A 134 23.14 29.90 4.84
N ILE A 135 22.71 30.51 5.94
CA ILE A 135 22.78 31.97 6.14
C ILE A 135 24.25 32.40 6.26
N ASN A 136 25.04 31.75 7.12
CA ASN A 136 26.46 32.08 7.30
C ASN A 136 27.26 31.91 6.01
N SER A 137 27.07 30.80 5.29
CA SER A 137 27.76 30.62 4.00
C SER A 137 27.40 31.72 3.01
N ARG A 138 26.15 32.20 2.99
CA ARG A 138 25.75 33.29 2.10
C ARG A 138 26.42 34.62 2.47
N GLU A 139 26.64 34.88 3.75
CA GLU A 139 27.39 36.05 4.21
C GLU A 139 28.87 35.94 3.81
N GLU A 140 29.51 34.78 4.02
CA GLU A 140 30.88 34.52 3.59
C GLU A 140 31.08 34.74 2.08
N TRP A 141 30.16 34.22 1.25
CA TRP A 141 30.21 34.44 -0.21
C TRP A 141 30.00 35.90 -0.58
N LYS A 142 29.22 36.67 0.20
CA LYS A 142 28.99 38.09 -0.06
C LYS A 142 30.25 38.90 0.25
N ASP A 143 30.89 38.61 1.38
CA ASP A 143 32.14 39.27 1.77
C ASP A 143 33.27 38.96 0.78
N MET A 144 33.40 37.70 0.33
CA MET A 144 34.37 37.33 -0.70
C MET A 144 34.11 38.01 -2.05
N ILE A 145 32.85 38.23 -2.41
CA ILE A 145 32.48 38.95 -3.64
C ILE A 145 32.80 40.44 -3.50
N GLU A 146 32.50 41.05 -2.35
CA GLU A 146 32.85 42.45 -2.09
C GLU A 146 34.37 42.65 -2.10
N GLU A 147 35.15 41.75 -1.50
CA GLU A 147 36.61 41.78 -1.55
C GLU A 147 37.15 41.61 -2.99
N LEU A 148 36.51 40.78 -3.81
CA LEU A 148 36.88 40.60 -5.21
C LEU A 148 36.51 41.83 -6.07
N ASP A 149 35.36 42.46 -5.79
CA ASP A 149 34.91 43.67 -6.46
C ASP A 149 35.85 44.84 -6.15
N ASP A 150 36.24 44.99 -4.88
CA ASP A 150 37.25 45.97 -4.43
C ASP A 150 38.63 45.71 -5.10
N PHE A 151 39.03 44.44 -5.25
CA PHE A 151 40.28 44.08 -5.94
C PHE A 151 40.25 44.37 -7.45
N LEU A 152 39.08 44.22 -8.09
CA LEU A 152 38.90 44.48 -9.51
C LEU A 152 38.74 45.98 -9.83
N ASP A 153 38.26 46.79 -8.89
CA ASP A 153 38.11 48.25 -9.05
C ASP A 153 39.44 49.02 -8.84
N ASP A 154 40.48 48.36 -8.30
CA ASP A 154 41.83 48.91 -8.08
C ASP A 154 42.85 48.52 -9.20
N SER A 155 42.39 48.02 -10.36
CA SER A 155 43.18 47.78 -11.60
C SER A 155 42.70 48.60 -12.80
#